data_AF-A0A6M3JBH5-F1
#
_entry.id   AF-A0A6M3JBH5-F1
#
_cell.length_a   1.000
_cell.length_b   1.000
_cell.length_c   1.000
_cell.angle_alpha   90.00
_cell.angle_beta   90.00
_cell.angle_gamma   90.00
#
_symmetry.space_group_name_H-M   'P 1'
#
loop_
_entity.id
_entity.type
_entity.pdbx_description
1 polymer ?
#
loop_
_entity_poly.entity_id
_entity_poly.type
_entity_poly.pdbx_seq_one_letter_code
_entity_poly.pdbx_strand_id
1 'polypeptide(L)'
;MPRNRFVVAESVRYELSDGDWVEFKKRLTFGENQRLAGRVLRQTAPIGQPRAEETWLDMEGFVTQRLAAWISAWSLPKPPTLANIFALDQDSGQELDSALDKHLEAMDAEKNAMTPPSSAS
;
A
#
# COMPACT_ATOMS: atom_id res chain seq x y z
N MET A 1 -24.28 11.09 14.42
CA MET A 1 -23.89 9.68 14.61
C MET A 1 -22.45 9.63 15.10
N PRO A 2 -22.10 8.78 16.07
CA PRO A 2 -20.72 8.64 16.53
C PRO A 2 -19.83 8.14 15.37
N ARG A 3 -18.67 8.78 15.19
CA ARG A 3 -17.70 8.38 14.16
C ARG A 3 -17.07 7.04 14.55
N ASN A 4 -17.33 5.98 13.77
CA ASN A 4 -16.66 4.70 13.97
C ASN A 4 -15.14 4.88 13.81
N ARG A 5 -14.38 4.48 14.84
CA ARG A 5 -12.91 4.61 14.88
C ARG A 5 -12.20 3.39 14.31
N PHE A 6 -12.92 2.27 14.14
CA PHE A 6 -12.39 1.04 13.57
C PHE A 6 -12.56 1.05 12.05
N VAL A 7 -11.50 0.68 11.33
CA VAL A 7 -11.57 0.51 9.88
C VAL A 7 -12.37 -0.76 9.60
N VAL A 8 -13.51 -0.60 8.91
CA VAL A 8 -14.24 -1.72 8.32
C VAL A 8 -13.51 -2.12 7.04
N ALA A 9 -13.35 -3.42 6.81
CA ALA A 9 -12.67 -3.97 5.63
C ALA A 9 -13.52 -3.71 4.37
N GLU A 10 -13.41 -2.50 3.82
CA GLU A 10 -13.88 -2.18 2.48
C GLU A 10 -12.72 -2.36 1.51
N SER A 11 -12.98 -3.07 0.40
CA SER A 11 -12.05 -3.25 -0.70
C SER A 11 -12.66 -2.80 -2.02
N VAL A 12 -11.80 -2.59 -3.01
CA VAL A 12 -12.16 -2.34 -4.41
C VAL A 12 -11.46 -3.40 -5.25
N ARG A 13 -12.23 -4.07 -6.11
CA ARG A 13 -11.71 -5.06 -7.06
C ARG A 13 -11.17 -4.37 -8.32
N TYR A 14 -9.99 -4.81 -8.75
CA TYR A 14 -9.35 -4.46 -10.01
C TYR A 14 -9.14 -5.74 -10.82
N GLU A 15 -9.51 -5.68 -12.09
CA GLU A 15 -9.24 -6.76 -13.06
C GLU A 15 -7.80 -6.62 -13.58
N LEU A 16 -7.13 -7.76 -13.73
CA LEU A 16 -5.80 -7.91 -14.32
C LEU A 16 -5.93 -8.34 -15.78
N SER A 17 -4.85 -8.19 -16.54
CA SER A 17 -4.81 -8.44 -17.98
C SER A 17 -5.22 -9.86 -18.39
N ASP A 18 -4.91 -10.87 -17.58
CA ASP A 18 -5.21 -12.28 -17.85
C ASP A 18 -6.62 -12.74 -17.40
N GLY A 19 -7.48 -11.81 -16.99
CA GLY A 19 -8.81 -12.12 -16.45
C GLY A 19 -8.80 -12.55 -14.98
N ASP A 20 -7.64 -12.44 -14.33
CA ASP A 20 -7.49 -12.50 -12.89
C ASP A 20 -7.95 -11.19 -12.23
N TRP A 21 -8.14 -11.19 -10.92
CA TRP A 21 -8.51 -10.01 -10.16
C TRP A 21 -7.74 -9.88 -8.85
N VAL A 22 -7.60 -8.64 -8.39
CA VAL A 22 -7.05 -8.28 -7.09
C VAL A 22 -7.99 -7.32 -6.38
N GLU A 23 -8.09 -7.44 -5.06
CA GLU A 23 -8.84 -6.52 -4.22
C GLU A 23 -7.88 -5.69 -3.36
N PHE A 24 -7.97 -4.37 -3.48
CA PHE A 24 -7.23 -3.43 -2.64
C PHE A 24 -8.13 -2.83 -1.57
N LYS A 25 -7.61 -2.73 -0.34
CA LYS A 25 -8.29 -2.07 0.78
C LYS A 25 -8.47 -0.59 0.48
N LYS A 26 -9.65 -0.04 0.76
CA LYS A 26 -9.87 1.42 0.68
C LYS A 26 -9.16 2.20 1.78
N ARG A 27 -8.77 1.56 2.88
CA ARG A 27 -8.04 2.17 4.00
C ARG A 27 -7.19 1.14 4.71
N LEU A 28 -5.97 1.52 5.05
CA LEU A 28 -5.15 0.78 6.01
C LEU A 28 -5.56 1.11 7.44
N THR A 29 -5.47 0.12 8.32
CA THR A 29 -5.51 0.33 9.77
C THR A 29 -4.31 1.15 10.23
N PHE A 30 -4.41 1.78 11.40
CA PHE A 30 -3.28 2.49 11.99
C PHE A 30 -2.06 1.58 12.18
N GLY A 31 -2.27 0.32 12.58
CA GLY A 31 -1.20 -0.66 12.77
C GLY A 31 -0.50 -1.03 11.46
N GLU A 32 -1.24 -1.17 10.37
CA GLU A 32 -0.68 -1.42 9.04
C GLU A 32 0.13 -0.21 8.54
N ASN A 33 -0.40 1.01 8.70
CA ASN A 33 0.33 2.24 8.38
C ASN A 33 1.62 2.38 9.19
N GLN A 34 1.58 2.12 10.50
CA GLN A 34 2.77 2.16 11.35
C GLN A 34 3.79 1.07 10.98
N ARG A 35 3.34 -0.11 10.55
CA ARG A 35 4.25 -1.16 10.05
C ARG A 35 4.92 -0.75 8.74
N LEU A 36 4.17 -0.17 7.81
CA LEU A 36 4.70 0.31 6.54
C LEU A 36 5.71 1.44 6.75
N ALA A 37 5.33 2.46 7.54
CA ALA A 37 6.22 3.58 7.88
C ALA A 37 7.43 3.14 8.72
N GLY A 38 7.22 2.25 9.68
CA GLY A 38 8.25 1.72 10.56
C GLY A 38 9.30 0.89 9.82
N ARG A 39 8.94 0.22 8.72
CA ARG A 39 9.89 -0.52 7.87
C ARG A 39 10.74 0.41 7.02
N VAL A 40 10.16 1.50 6.52
CA VAL A 40 10.91 2.60 5.88
C VAL A 40 11.87 3.24 6.89
N LEU A 41 11.43 3.45 8.14
CA LEU A 41 12.23 4.10 9.18
C LEU A 41 13.27 3.18 9.86
N ARG A 42 13.05 1.86 10.00
CA ARG A 42 14.02 0.96 10.66
C ARG A 42 15.33 0.83 9.88
N GLN A 43 15.32 1.15 8.60
CA GLN A 43 16.52 1.24 7.76
C GLN A 43 17.22 2.61 7.89
N THR A 44 16.64 3.58 8.61
CA THR A 44 17.15 4.96 8.71
C THR A 44 17.90 5.30 10.00
N ALA A 45 18.05 4.39 10.96
CA ALA A 45 18.77 4.72 12.20
C ALA A 45 19.46 3.54 12.90
N PRO A 46 20.81 3.53 12.98
CA PRO A 46 21.51 2.98 14.11
C PRO A 46 21.58 4.03 15.24
N ILE A 47 21.24 3.62 16.45
CA ILE A 47 21.41 4.44 17.65
C ILE A 47 22.92 4.55 17.94
N GLY A 48 23.50 5.75 17.78
CA GLY A 48 24.79 6.12 18.38
C GLY A 48 26.02 6.27 17.46
N GLN A 49 25.88 6.45 16.15
CA GLN A 49 27.05 6.70 15.26
C GLN A 49 26.97 8.04 14.49
N PRO A 50 28.11 8.69 14.18
CA PRO A 50 28.17 9.91 13.39
C PRO A 50 27.74 9.66 11.93
N ARG A 51 27.12 10.70 11.37
CA ARG A 51 26.18 10.69 10.25
C ARG A 51 26.90 10.84 8.90
N ALA A 52 26.95 9.76 8.12
CA ALA A 52 27.18 9.62 6.66
C ALA A 52 27.74 8.19 6.50
N GLU A 53 27.17 7.28 5.72
CA GLU A 53 27.06 7.32 4.27
C GLU A 53 25.89 6.41 3.81
N GLU A 54 25.20 6.88 2.77
CA GLU A 54 24.18 6.21 1.94
C GLU A 54 23.04 5.45 2.64
N THR A 55 21.97 6.19 2.89
CA THR A 55 20.62 5.67 3.11
C THR A 55 20.11 5.03 1.81
N TRP A 56 20.47 3.78 1.54
CA TRP A 56 19.84 3.01 0.48
C TRP A 56 18.43 2.64 0.94
N LEU A 57 17.40 3.28 0.36
CA LEU A 57 16.03 2.81 0.51
C LEU A 57 15.97 1.41 -0.11
N ASP A 58 15.64 0.39 0.68
CA ASP A 58 15.37 -0.95 0.15
C ASP A 58 14.04 -0.91 -0.62
N MET A 59 14.12 -0.46 -1.87
CA MET A 59 12.98 -0.31 -2.76
C MET A 59 12.30 -1.68 -3.01
N GLU A 60 13.09 -2.75 -3.04
CA GLU A 60 12.61 -4.12 -3.27
C GLU A 60 11.73 -4.61 -2.11
N GLY A 61 12.22 -4.45 -0.88
CA GLY A 61 11.47 -4.77 0.34
C GLY A 61 10.26 -3.87 0.56
N PHE A 62 10.29 -2.63 0.05
CA PHE A 62 9.18 -1.68 0.17
C PHE A 62 8.00 -2.05 -0.72
N VAL A 63 8.20 -2.32 -2.01
CA VAL A 63 7.11 -2.64 -2.96
C VAL A 63 6.35 -3.89 -2.51
N THR A 64 7.07 -4.96 -2.18
CA THR A 64 6.48 -6.22 -1.71
C THR A 64 5.61 -6.03 -0.46
N GLN A 65 6.07 -5.19 0.48
CA GLN A 65 5.30 -4.90 1.69
C GLN A 65 4.15 -3.96 1.46
N ARG A 66 4.29 -3.02 0.53
CA ARG A 66 3.21 -2.14 0.09
C ARG A 66 2.07 -2.99 -0.46
N LEU A 67 2.36 -3.87 -1.41
CA LEU A 67 1.38 -4.82 -1.94
C LEU A 67 0.76 -5.68 -0.84
N ALA A 68 1.57 -6.25 0.06
CA ALA A 68 1.07 -7.10 1.15
C ALA A 68 0.15 -6.35 2.14
N ALA A 69 0.37 -5.05 2.33
CA ALA A 69 -0.47 -4.23 3.20
C ALA A 69 -1.81 -3.92 2.55
N TRP A 70 -1.82 -3.62 1.24
CA TRP A 70 -2.99 -3.13 0.52
C TRP A 70 -3.86 -4.23 -0.06
N ILE A 71 -3.30 -5.37 -0.47
CA ILE A 71 -4.07 -6.49 -1.02
C ILE A 71 -4.86 -7.17 0.10
N SER A 72 -6.18 -7.28 -0.07
CA SER A 72 -7.06 -8.05 0.82
C SER A 72 -7.40 -9.43 0.27
N ALA A 73 -7.50 -9.56 -1.05
CA ALA A 73 -7.81 -10.80 -1.75
C ALA A 73 -7.33 -10.73 -3.22
N TRP A 74 -7.22 -11.88 -3.88
CA TRP A 74 -7.02 -11.97 -5.33
C TRP A 74 -7.54 -13.32 -5.85
N SER A 75 -7.66 -13.49 -7.17
CA SER A 75 -8.01 -14.77 -7.82
C SER A 75 -6.84 -15.73 -7.98
N LEU A 76 -5.61 -15.27 -7.75
CA LEU A 76 -4.41 -16.06 -8.00
C LEU A 76 -4.39 -17.37 -7.19
N PRO A 77 -3.73 -18.44 -7.70
CA PRO A 77 -3.81 -19.78 -7.11
C PRO A 77 -3.36 -19.91 -5.65
N LYS A 78 -2.55 -18.96 -5.17
CA LYS A 78 -2.00 -18.94 -3.80
C LYS A 78 -2.52 -17.71 -3.08
N PRO A 79 -2.78 -17.72 -1.76
CA PRO A 79 -3.29 -16.55 -1.04
C PRO A 79 -2.31 -15.36 -1.05
N PRO A 80 -2.78 -14.11 -0.84
CA PRO A 80 -1.94 -12.90 -0.80
C PRO A 80 -1.14 -12.82 0.49
N THR A 81 -0.04 -13.58 0.53
CA THR A 81 0.94 -13.55 1.63
C THR A 81 2.22 -12.88 1.14
N LEU A 82 3.01 -12.35 2.07
CA LEU A 82 4.29 -11.73 1.73
C LEU A 82 5.19 -12.68 0.90
N ALA A 83 5.23 -13.97 1.26
CA ALA A 83 6.02 -14.97 0.55
C ALA A 83 5.51 -15.21 -0.88
N ASN A 84 4.19 -15.16 -1.10
CA ASN A 84 3.62 -15.35 -2.43
C ASN A 84 3.76 -14.11 -3.30
N ILE A 85 3.69 -12.91 -2.71
CA ILE A 85 3.97 -11.64 -3.41
C ILE A 85 5.43 -11.58 -3.83
N PHE A 86 6.35 -12.01 -2.97
CA PHE A 86 7.78 -12.10 -3.31
C PHE A 86 8.07 -13.14 -4.40
N ALA A 87 7.18 -14.13 -4.57
CA ALA A 87 7.32 -15.19 -5.58
C ALA A 87 6.60 -14.86 -6.90
N LEU A 88 6.03 -13.66 -7.05
CA LEU A 88 5.48 -13.20 -8.32
C LEU A 88 6.61 -13.05 -9.35
N ASP A 89 6.29 -13.31 -10.61
CA ASP A 89 7.16 -12.90 -11.69
C ASP A 89 7.18 -11.37 -11.82
N GLN A 90 8.16 -10.85 -12.56
CA GLN A 90 8.36 -9.42 -12.70
C GLN A 90 7.16 -8.70 -13.32
N ASP A 91 6.50 -9.32 -14.31
CA ASP A 91 5.42 -8.67 -15.05
C ASP A 91 4.16 -8.58 -14.18
N SER A 92 3.81 -9.68 -13.49
CA SER A 92 2.73 -9.70 -12.50
C SER A 92 2.98 -8.72 -11.35
N GLY A 93 4.22 -8.65 -10.86
CA GLY A 93 4.61 -7.71 -9.82
C GLY A 93 4.41 -6.25 -10.26
N GLN A 94 4.85 -5.89 -11.46
CA GLN A 94 4.69 -4.55 -12.03
C GLN A 94 3.22 -4.19 -12.31
N GLU A 95 2.43 -5.14 -12.78
CA GLU A 95 1.01 -4.93 -13.03
C GLU A 95 0.26 -4.64 -11.73
N LEU A 96 0.50 -5.43 -10.68
CA LEU A 96 -0.10 -5.20 -9.36
C LEU A 96 0.34 -3.87 -8.75
N ASP A 97 1.61 -3.50 -8.89
CA ASP A 97 2.13 -2.23 -8.39
C ASP A 97 1.48 -1.04 -9.10
N SER A 98 1.35 -1.12 -10.43
CA SER A 98 0.66 -0.12 -11.25
C SER A 98 -0.83 -0.03 -10.94
N ALA A 99 -1.49 -1.16 -10.67
CA ALA A 99 -2.90 -1.18 -10.28
C ALA A 99 -3.10 -0.54 -8.90
N LEU A 100 -2.16 -0.78 -7.97
CA LEU A 100 -2.17 -0.15 -6.66
C LEU A 100 -1.94 1.37 -6.76
N ASP A 101 -1.00 1.83 -7.59
CA ASP A 101 -0.78 3.28 -7.79
C ASP A 101 -2.04 3.97 -8.30
N LYS A 102 -2.72 3.40 -9.31
CA LYS A 102 -4.02 3.90 -9.78
C LYS A 102 -5.07 3.95 -8.68
N HIS A 103 -5.08 2.95 -7.78
CA HIS A 103 -5.99 2.93 -6.64
C HIS A 103 -5.71 4.07 -5.66
N LEU A 104 -4.43 4.28 -5.31
CA LEU A 104 -4.01 5.34 -4.40
C LEU A 104 -4.29 6.73 -4.99
N GLU A 105 -4.03 6.94 -6.27
CA GLU A 105 -4.35 8.18 -6.98
C GLU A 105 -5.86 8.47 -6.99
N ALA A 106 -6.69 7.46 -7.25
CA ALA A 106 -8.14 7.60 -7.21
C ALA A 106 -8.63 7.98 -5.80
N MET A 107 -8.07 7.36 -4.75
CA MET A 107 -8.40 7.71 -3.37
C MET A 107 -7.99 9.14 -3.00
N ASP A 108 -6.81 9.58 -3.44
CA ASP A 108 -6.34 10.94 -3.20
C ASP A 108 -7.21 11.97 -3.95
N ALA A 109 -7.62 11.66 -5.17
CA ALA A 109 -8.56 12.48 -5.94
C ALA A 109 -9.93 12.59 -5.24
N GLU A 110 -10.49 11.48 -4.74
CA GLU A 110 -11.74 11.47 -3.97
C GLU A 110 -11.63 12.31 -2.68
N LYS A 111 -10.52 12.18 -1.95
CA LYS A 111 -10.27 12.94 -0.73
C LYS A 111 -10.14 14.45 -1.00
N ASN A 112 -9.47 14.81 -2.08
CA ASN A 112 -9.33 16.22 -2.50
C ASN A 112 -10.68 16.79 -2.96
N ALA A 113 -11.50 16.02 -3.68
CA ALA A 113 -12.85 16.44 -4.08
C ALA A 113 -13.80 16.63 -2.89
N MET A 114 -13.64 15.83 -1.82
CA MET A 114 -14.44 15.95 -0.59
C MET A 114 -14.05 17.15 0.28
N THR A 115 -12.88 17.74 0.05
CA THR A 115 -12.40 18.91 0.78
C THR A 115 -12.51 20.14 -0.13
N PRO A 116 -13.67 20.82 -0.22
CA PRO A 116 -13.76 22.03 -1.03
C PRO A 116 -12.75 23.07 -0.52
N PRO A 117 -12.15 23.88 -1.40
CA PRO A 117 -11.30 24.98 -0.96
C PRO A 117 -12.14 25.81 0.01
N SER A 118 -11.66 25.93 1.25
CA SER A 118 -12.21 26.85 2.21
C SER A 118 -12.09 28.23 1.56
N SER A 119 -13.21 28.73 1.02
CA SER A 119 -13.31 30.09 0.53
C SER A 119 -12.97 30.99 1.70
N ALA A 120 -11.73 31.48 1.71
CA ALA A 120 -11.30 32.54 2.59
C ALA A 120 -12.08 33.79 2.16
N SER A 121 -13.15 34.08 2.91
CA SER A 121 -13.88 35.34 2.90
C SER A 121 -13.09 36.43 3.63
#